data_AF-A0AAD5YGY8-F1
#
_entry.id   AF-A0AAD5YGY8-F1
#
_cell.length_a   1.000
_cell.length_b   1.000
_cell.length_c   1.000
_cell.angle_alpha   90.00
_cell.angle_beta   90.00
_cell.angle_gamma   90.00
#
_symmetry.space_group_name_H-M   'P 1'
#
loop_
_entity.id
_entity.type
_entity.pdbx_description
1 polymer ?
#
loop_
_entity_poly.entity_id
_entity_poly.type
_entity_poly.pdbx_seq_one_letter_code
_entity_poly.pdbx_strand_id
1 'polypeptide(L)'
;MLRPNLFVYLRPLSKAAFSSARPIYPTRAFSNFRPNVLQTLHKRSPNFSATFFTPTRTLLTDSTPVVARPSQSEAWKKYAVTAATVAGTVVAVNVFLNRETRDSLTPAERSYLNDSFKYTGGGLALTALAARSMFRSGFAFRVMSANPWVVLGVSLVGSIGTMMGAMYTPPENTVLKHAFWLGFNACQAATLSPLWFFSPAILSRAALYTCGVVGSLSYVGATAKSDTYLYLGGPLLAGVTVVALSSLAPLALPLGMRGLAITEALSLYGGLAVFGGFVLYDTQKILLHARMAQAGQITADPIRESIGLELDMINIFIRLVQILAMQNGRKK
;
A
#
# COMPACT_ATOMS: atom_id res chain seq x y z
N MET A 1 -53.83 -2.69 35.74
CA MET A 1 -55.29 -2.95 35.84
C MET A 1 -55.95 -2.22 34.69
N LEU A 2 -56.27 -2.93 33.60
CA LEU A 2 -57.60 -3.44 33.23
C LEU A 2 -58.25 -2.54 32.14
N ARG A 3 -58.80 -3.21 31.13
CA ARG A 3 -59.11 -2.76 29.76
C ARG A 3 -60.51 -2.06 29.64
N PRO A 4 -61.21 -2.03 28.47
CA PRO A 4 -61.52 -0.87 27.62
C PRO A 4 -63.06 -0.70 27.43
N ASN A 5 -63.52 -0.20 26.25
CA ASN A 5 -64.90 -0.16 25.69
C ASN A 5 -65.65 1.18 25.87
N LEU A 6 -66.60 1.63 25.04
CA LEU A 6 -67.17 1.33 23.70
C LEU A 6 -68.02 2.58 23.32
N PHE A 7 -68.43 2.71 22.04
CA PHE A 7 -69.69 3.30 21.49
C PHE A 7 -69.37 3.96 20.13
N VAL A 8 -69.61 3.37 18.95
CA VAL A 8 -70.86 2.98 18.23
C VAL A 8 -71.71 4.17 17.78
N TYR A 9 -71.76 4.42 16.46
CA TYR A 9 -72.91 4.84 15.63
C TYR A 9 -72.56 4.50 14.15
N LEU A 10 -73.07 3.39 13.59
CA LEU A 10 -74.28 3.24 12.76
C LEU A 10 -74.14 3.67 11.27
N ARG A 11 -74.48 2.69 10.40
CA ARG A 11 -74.40 2.57 8.92
C ARG A 11 -75.65 3.20 8.23
N PRO A 12 -75.75 3.36 6.87
CA PRO A 12 -75.82 2.25 5.87
C PRO A 12 -75.08 2.53 4.53
N LEU A 13 -74.44 1.57 3.86
CA LEU A 13 -74.95 0.54 2.92
C LEU A 13 -75.67 1.06 1.65
N SER A 14 -74.97 1.02 0.51
CA SER A 14 -75.55 0.67 -0.80
C SER A 14 -74.67 -0.37 -1.51
N LYS A 15 -75.33 -1.41 -2.03
CA LYS A 15 -74.85 -2.52 -2.87
C LYS A 15 -74.73 -2.00 -4.33
N ALA A 16 -74.12 -2.62 -5.34
CA ALA A 16 -73.91 -4.04 -5.64
C ALA A 16 -72.93 -4.26 -6.83
N ALA A 17 -72.42 -5.50 -6.91
CA ALA A 17 -72.09 -6.36 -8.07
C ALA A 17 -71.02 -5.90 -9.10
N PHE A 18 -69.85 -6.57 -9.21
CA PHE A 18 -69.56 -7.87 -9.86
C PHE A 18 -69.87 -7.96 -11.36
N SER A 19 -68.82 -8.04 -12.20
CA SER A 19 -68.67 -9.12 -13.20
C SER A 19 -67.23 -9.20 -13.74
N SER A 20 -66.73 -10.43 -13.75
CA SER A 20 -65.50 -10.96 -14.32
C SER A 20 -65.55 -11.12 -15.85
N ALA A 21 -64.40 -11.02 -16.53
CA ALA A 21 -63.89 -12.03 -17.49
C ALA A 21 -62.66 -11.53 -18.29
N ARG A 22 -61.58 -12.33 -18.26
CA ARG A 22 -60.58 -12.50 -19.36
C ARG A 22 -61.04 -13.70 -20.22
N PRO A 23 -60.37 -14.18 -21.31
CA PRO A 23 -59.12 -13.76 -22.00
C PRO A 23 -59.20 -13.81 -23.57
N ILE A 24 -58.04 -13.64 -24.25
CA ILE A 24 -57.52 -14.40 -25.43
C ILE A 24 -56.96 -13.52 -26.59
N TYR A 25 -55.70 -13.81 -26.98
CA TYR A 25 -54.94 -13.33 -28.16
C TYR A 25 -55.32 -14.11 -29.44
N PRO A 26 -55.06 -13.60 -30.67
CA PRO A 26 -53.92 -14.14 -31.43
C PRO A 26 -53.19 -13.21 -32.44
N THR A 27 -51.90 -13.53 -32.62
CA THR A 27 -50.95 -13.50 -33.77
C THR A 27 -51.26 -12.82 -35.13
N ARG A 28 -50.26 -12.08 -35.67
CA ARG A 28 -49.78 -12.05 -37.09
C ARG A 28 -48.28 -11.63 -37.07
N ALA A 29 -47.24 -12.34 -37.54
CA ALA A 29 -46.91 -13.09 -38.77
C ALA A 29 -46.17 -12.25 -39.86
N PHE A 30 -44.86 -12.55 -39.98
CA PHE A 30 -43.92 -12.56 -41.13
C PHE A 30 -44.03 -11.57 -42.32
N SER A 31 -42.88 -11.02 -42.75
CA SER A 31 -42.25 -11.40 -44.03
C SER A 31 -40.87 -10.75 -44.30
N ASN A 32 -39.95 -11.57 -44.81
CA ASN A 32 -38.61 -11.31 -45.36
C ASN A 32 -38.59 -10.36 -46.56
N PHE A 33 -37.50 -9.62 -46.79
CA PHE A 33 -37.00 -9.31 -48.14
C PHE A 33 -35.47 -9.00 -48.19
N ARG A 34 -34.73 -9.97 -48.72
CA ARG A 34 -33.54 -9.88 -49.60
C ARG A 34 -33.81 -10.92 -50.72
N PRO A 35 -33.34 -10.82 -51.99
CA PRO A 35 -31.95 -10.50 -52.39
C PRO A 35 -31.78 -9.80 -53.77
N ASN A 36 -30.53 -9.42 -54.12
CA ASN A 36 -29.87 -9.45 -55.45
C ASN A 36 -28.57 -8.62 -55.34
N VAL A 37 -27.34 -9.14 -55.43
CA VAL A 37 -26.66 -9.99 -56.43
C VAL A 37 -26.47 -9.28 -57.78
N LEU A 38 -25.22 -8.87 -58.01
CA LEU A 38 -24.48 -8.72 -59.28
C LEU A 38 -25.16 -8.00 -60.45
N GLN A 39 -24.74 -6.75 -60.68
CA GLN A 39 -24.43 -6.14 -62.00
C GLN A 39 -24.13 -4.66 -61.74
N THR A 40 -22.87 -4.23 -61.70
CA THR A 40 -22.27 -3.67 -62.92
C THR A 40 -20.76 -3.58 -62.75
N LEU A 41 -20.05 -4.52 -63.38
CA LEU A 41 -18.69 -4.30 -63.86
C LEU A 41 -18.76 -3.32 -65.02
N HIS A 42 -18.19 -2.13 -64.86
CA HIS A 42 -17.71 -1.35 -66.01
C HIS A 42 -16.28 -0.88 -65.78
N LYS A 43 -15.47 -1.26 -66.76
CA LYS A 43 -14.04 -1.02 -66.92
C LYS A 43 -13.68 0.46 -66.70
N ARG A 44 -12.65 0.72 -65.88
CA ARG A 44 -11.68 1.80 -66.17
C ARG A 44 -10.30 1.41 -65.61
N SER A 45 -9.32 1.31 -66.51
CA SER A 45 -7.91 1.09 -66.19
C SER A 45 -7.27 2.39 -65.66
N PRO A 46 -6.05 2.31 -65.09
CA PRO A 46 -5.61 3.17 -64.00
C PRO A 46 -4.88 4.41 -64.51
N ASN A 47 -4.88 5.46 -63.71
CA ASN A 47 -3.80 6.44 -63.58
C ASN A 47 -4.21 7.41 -62.48
N PHE A 48 -3.68 7.24 -61.28
CA PHE A 48 -3.16 8.34 -60.46
C PHE A 48 -2.52 7.79 -59.19
N SER A 49 -1.25 8.12 -59.01
CA SER A 49 -0.47 7.91 -57.80
C SER A 49 -0.89 8.94 -56.76
N ALA A 50 -1.41 8.51 -55.61
CA ALA A 50 -1.36 9.28 -54.38
C ALA A 50 -1.63 8.38 -53.17
N THR A 51 -0.59 8.27 -52.36
CA THR A 51 -0.49 7.97 -50.93
C THR A 51 -1.78 8.18 -50.11
N PHE A 52 -1.93 7.36 -49.05
CA PHE A 52 -2.92 7.39 -47.96
C PHE A 52 -4.08 6.37 -48.04
N PHE A 53 -3.79 5.10 -47.74
CA PHE A 53 -4.76 4.19 -47.12
C PHE A 53 -4.07 3.26 -46.12
N THR A 54 -4.40 3.45 -44.84
CA THR A 54 -4.14 2.52 -43.73
C THR A 54 -5.04 1.29 -43.89
N PRO A 55 -4.54 0.05 -43.82
CA PRO A 55 -5.42 -1.11 -43.80
C PRO A 55 -6.05 -1.22 -42.40
N THR A 56 -7.37 -1.10 -42.34
CA THR A 56 -8.21 -1.57 -41.24
C THR A 56 -7.97 -3.06 -41.04
N ARG A 57 -7.25 -3.43 -39.97
CA ARG A 57 -7.09 -4.82 -39.56
C ARG A 57 -8.43 -5.36 -39.05
N THR A 58 -8.91 -6.35 -39.76
CA THR A 58 -9.98 -7.28 -39.37
C THR A 58 -9.65 -7.93 -38.02
N LEU A 59 -10.61 -7.86 -37.08
CA LEU A 59 -10.60 -8.57 -35.80
C LEU A 59 -10.78 -10.07 -36.08
N LEU A 60 -9.66 -10.76 -36.30
CA LEU A 60 -9.57 -12.22 -36.19
C LEU A 60 -8.68 -12.52 -34.99
N THR A 61 -9.33 -12.95 -33.92
CA THR A 61 -8.83 -13.85 -32.86
C THR A 61 -7.32 -13.89 -32.67
N ASP A 62 -6.73 -12.82 -32.11
CA ASP A 62 -5.38 -12.90 -31.56
C ASP A 62 -5.50 -13.47 -30.15
N SER A 63 -5.23 -14.76 -30.01
CA SER A 63 -5.02 -15.41 -28.72
C SER A 63 -3.82 -14.74 -28.05
N THR A 64 -4.07 -13.75 -27.20
CA THR A 64 -3.04 -12.98 -26.51
C THR A 64 -2.11 -13.95 -25.77
N PRO A 65 -0.80 -13.96 -26.08
CA PRO A 65 0.12 -14.87 -25.43
C PRO A 65 0.24 -14.50 -23.95
N VAL A 66 0.07 -15.52 -23.11
CA VAL A 66 0.63 -15.60 -21.75
C VAL A 66 2.00 -14.91 -21.75
N VAL A 67 2.13 -13.84 -20.97
CA VAL A 67 3.38 -13.08 -20.68
C VAL A 67 4.58 -13.58 -21.49
N ALA A 68 4.78 -13.04 -22.69
CA ALA A 68 5.93 -13.41 -23.52
C ALA A 68 7.21 -13.10 -22.73
N ARG A 69 7.93 -14.15 -22.34
CA ARG A 69 9.22 -14.02 -21.66
C ARG A 69 10.14 -13.29 -22.66
N PRO A 70 10.68 -12.10 -22.32
CA PRO A 70 11.51 -11.35 -23.25
C PRO A 70 12.67 -12.24 -23.71
N SER A 71 13.07 -12.09 -24.97
CA SER A 71 14.26 -12.80 -25.46
C SER A 71 15.46 -12.45 -24.57
N GLN A 72 16.40 -13.38 -24.42
CA GLN A 72 17.54 -13.18 -23.51
C GLN A 72 18.27 -11.87 -23.81
N SER A 73 18.43 -11.52 -25.09
CA SER A 73 19.04 -10.27 -25.54
C SER A 73 18.22 -9.03 -25.18
N GLU A 74 16.89 -9.05 -25.31
CA GLU A 74 16.01 -7.96 -24.87
C GLU A 74 16.00 -7.79 -23.35
N ALA A 75 16.05 -8.90 -22.60
CA ALA A 75 16.15 -8.88 -21.15
C ALA A 75 17.48 -8.24 -20.72
N TRP A 76 18.60 -8.65 -21.30
CA TRP A 76 19.91 -8.04 -21.05
C TRP A 76 19.95 -6.55 -21.42
N LYS A 77 19.33 -6.16 -22.54
CA LYS A 77 19.20 -4.74 -22.90
C LYS A 77 18.40 -3.96 -21.85
N LYS A 78 17.25 -4.48 -21.40
CA LYS A 78 16.43 -3.84 -20.35
C LYS A 78 17.18 -3.74 -19.02
N TYR A 79 17.91 -4.79 -18.64
CA TYR A 79 18.74 -4.77 -17.43
C TYR A 79 19.89 -3.78 -17.55
N ALA A 80 20.59 -3.75 -18.69
CA ALA A 80 21.68 -2.81 -18.93
C ALA A 80 21.20 -1.36 -18.91
N VAL A 81 20.08 -1.05 -19.58
CA VAL A 81 19.47 0.28 -19.56
C VAL A 81 19.08 0.67 -18.14
N THR A 82 18.42 -0.22 -17.41
CA THR A 82 18.01 0.04 -16.02
C THR A 82 19.23 0.26 -15.11
N ALA A 83 20.26 -0.58 -15.24
CA ALA A 83 21.50 -0.44 -14.48
C ALA A 83 22.21 0.88 -14.81
N ALA A 84 22.27 1.26 -16.09
CA ALA A 84 22.86 2.52 -16.54
C ALA A 84 22.06 3.73 -16.02
N THR A 85 20.73 3.68 -16.07
CA THR A 85 19.88 4.75 -15.52
C THR A 85 20.10 4.87 -14.01
N VAL A 86 20.08 3.77 -13.26
CA VAL A 86 20.32 3.79 -11.81
C VAL A 86 21.71 4.34 -11.50
N ALA A 87 22.76 3.81 -12.13
CA ALA A 87 24.13 4.28 -11.93
C ALA A 87 24.29 5.76 -12.29
N GLY A 88 23.75 6.19 -13.43
CA GLY A 88 23.75 7.58 -13.86
C GLY A 88 23.02 8.49 -12.89
N THR A 89 21.88 8.04 -12.35
CA THR A 89 21.14 8.81 -11.33
C THR A 89 21.92 8.91 -10.04
N VAL A 90 22.57 7.82 -9.59
CA VAL A 90 23.44 7.84 -8.39
C VAL A 90 24.60 8.81 -8.58
N VAL A 91 25.27 8.77 -9.73
CA VAL A 91 26.38 9.71 -10.04
C VAL A 91 25.87 11.14 -10.12
N ALA A 92 24.75 11.40 -10.80
CA ALA A 92 24.18 12.73 -10.90
C ALA A 92 23.75 13.27 -9.52
N VAL A 93 23.05 12.47 -8.74
CA VAL A 93 22.68 12.80 -7.34
C VAL A 93 23.93 13.03 -6.52
N ASN A 94 24.99 12.24 -6.68
CA ASN A 94 26.23 12.45 -5.97
C ASN A 94 26.86 13.80 -6.38
N VAL A 95 27.02 14.07 -7.67
CA VAL A 95 27.59 15.33 -8.16
C VAL A 95 26.77 16.56 -7.73
N PHE A 96 25.44 16.49 -7.73
CA PHE A 96 24.58 17.62 -7.40
C PHE A 96 24.28 17.78 -5.90
N LEU A 97 24.19 16.68 -5.14
CA LEU A 97 23.77 16.69 -3.72
C LEU A 97 24.89 16.31 -2.73
N ASN A 98 26.03 15.76 -3.18
CA ASN A 98 27.13 15.26 -2.32
C ASN A 98 28.26 16.27 -2.10
N ARG A 99 27.99 17.58 -2.09
CA ARG A 99 29.04 18.58 -1.83
C ARG A 99 29.49 18.62 -0.37
N GLU A 100 28.68 18.11 0.56
CA GLU A 100 29.03 18.00 1.98
C GLU A 100 28.67 16.61 2.54
N THR A 101 29.54 15.63 2.29
CA THR A 101 29.48 14.32 2.99
C THR A 101 30.26 14.39 4.30
N ARG A 102 29.81 13.65 5.31
CA ARG A 102 30.51 13.57 6.60
C ARG A 102 31.77 12.70 6.49
N ASP A 103 32.67 12.86 7.47
CA ASP A 103 33.79 11.95 7.70
C ASP A 103 33.30 10.53 8.02
N SER A 104 34.19 9.54 7.83
CA SER A 104 33.87 8.13 8.07
C SER A 104 33.34 7.89 9.49
N LEU A 105 32.28 7.08 9.59
CA LEU A 105 31.67 6.66 10.85
C LEU A 105 32.71 6.11 11.82
N THR A 106 32.70 6.58 13.06
CA THR A 106 33.47 5.99 14.14
C THR A 106 33.03 4.54 14.39
N PRO A 107 33.92 3.67 14.93
CA PRO A 107 33.55 2.28 15.21
C PRO A 107 32.33 2.15 16.13
N ALA A 108 32.18 3.05 17.10
CA ALA A 108 31.04 3.09 18.02
C ALA A 108 29.74 3.41 17.27
N GLU A 109 29.70 4.48 16.47
CA GLU A 109 28.55 4.84 15.64
C GLU A 109 28.13 3.71 14.71
N ARG A 110 29.11 3.06 14.06
CA ARG A 110 28.85 1.94 13.16
C ARG A 110 28.26 0.75 13.90
N SER A 111 28.78 0.41 15.08
CA SER A 111 28.27 -0.71 15.89
C SER A 111 26.83 -0.46 16.34
N TYR A 112 26.55 0.75 16.86
CA TYR A 112 25.23 1.14 17.32
C TYR A 112 24.20 1.15 16.18
N LEU A 113 24.57 1.71 15.03
CA LEU A 113 23.75 1.67 13.83
C LEU A 113 23.44 0.23 13.42
N ASN A 114 24.47 -0.62 13.33
CA ASN A 114 24.31 -2.02 12.95
C ASN A 114 23.38 -2.77 13.89
N ASP A 115 23.50 -2.56 15.20
CA ASP A 115 22.66 -3.21 16.20
C ASP A 115 21.20 -2.75 16.11
N SER A 116 20.94 -1.46 15.89
CA SER A 116 19.58 -0.96 15.63
C SER A 116 18.97 -1.60 14.38
N PHE A 117 19.75 -1.75 13.30
CA PHE A 117 19.31 -2.44 12.08
C PHE A 117 19.10 -3.95 12.29
N LYS A 118 19.92 -4.62 13.12
CA LYS A 118 19.72 -6.04 13.48
C LYS A 118 18.40 -6.25 14.21
N TYR A 119 18.12 -5.43 15.22
CA TYR A 119 16.84 -5.51 15.94
C TYR A 119 15.66 -5.20 15.01
N THR A 120 15.79 -4.20 14.14
CA THR A 120 14.75 -3.88 13.15
C THR A 120 14.50 -5.06 12.20
N GLY A 121 15.55 -5.63 11.61
CA GLY A 121 15.43 -6.78 10.71
C GLY A 121 14.90 -8.02 11.41
N GLY A 122 15.34 -8.28 12.64
CA GLY A 122 14.84 -9.36 13.48
C GLY A 122 13.36 -9.20 13.82
N GLY A 123 12.93 -7.97 14.14
CA GLY A 123 11.53 -7.62 14.42
C GLY A 123 10.66 -7.85 13.20
N LEU A 124 11.06 -7.31 12.04
CA LEU A 124 10.34 -7.52 10.78
C LEU A 124 10.22 -9.01 10.41
N ALA A 125 11.29 -9.79 10.60
CA ALA A 125 11.26 -11.22 10.35
C ALA A 125 10.27 -11.93 11.29
N LEU A 126 10.33 -11.62 12.59
CA LEU A 126 9.41 -12.15 13.59
C LEU A 126 7.96 -11.76 13.26
N THR A 127 7.72 -10.50 12.96
CA THR A 127 6.42 -9.94 12.58
C THR A 127 5.86 -10.64 11.34
N ALA A 128 6.68 -10.86 10.31
CA ALA A 128 6.26 -11.58 9.10
C ALA A 128 5.89 -13.04 9.38
N LEU A 129 6.68 -13.74 10.20
CA LEU A 129 6.41 -15.13 10.60
C LEU A 129 5.15 -15.23 11.46
N ALA A 130 5.00 -14.32 12.43
CA ALA A 130 3.83 -14.24 13.29
C ALA A 130 2.57 -13.92 12.48
N ALA A 131 2.63 -12.94 11.58
CA ALA A 131 1.50 -12.57 10.71
C ALA A 131 1.07 -13.76 9.83
N ARG A 132 2.06 -14.50 9.27
CA ARG A 132 1.79 -15.71 8.49
C ARG A 132 1.15 -16.81 9.34
N SER A 133 1.62 -17.01 10.57
CA SER A 133 1.07 -17.98 11.50
C SER A 133 -0.38 -17.63 11.88
N MET A 134 -0.63 -16.37 12.23
CA MET A 134 -1.97 -15.85 12.52
C MET A 134 -2.92 -16.04 11.32
N PHE A 135 -2.47 -15.71 10.11
CA PHE A 135 -3.26 -15.94 8.90
C PHE A 135 -3.62 -17.43 8.70
N ARG A 136 -2.63 -18.34 8.84
CA ARG A 136 -2.85 -19.79 8.69
C ARG A 136 -3.78 -20.38 9.75
N SER A 137 -3.77 -19.83 10.97
CA SER A 137 -4.64 -20.28 12.06
C SER A 137 -6.12 -19.89 11.90
N GLY A 138 -6.45 -19.12 10.86
CA GLY A 138 -7.79 -18.54 10.68
C GLY A 138 -8.09 -17.38 11.63
N PHE A 139 -7.11 -16.93 12.42
CA PHE A 139 -7.23 -15.74 13.27
C PHE A 139 -7.66 -14.52 12.45
N ALA A 140 -7.02 -14.28 11.30
CA ALA A 140 -7.38 -13.17 10.42
C ALA A 140 -8.84 -13.21 9.95
N PHE A 141 -9.37 -14.41 9.65
CA PHE A 141 -10.77 -14.58 9.24
C PHE A 141 -11.74 -14.38 10.41
N ARG A 142 -11.40 -14.90 11.61
CA ARG A 142 -12.18 -14.71 12.84
C ARG A 142 -12.20 -13.26 13.30
N VAL A 143 -11.08 -12.55 13.13
CA VAL A 143 -10.93 -11.12 13.38
C VAL A 143 -11.87 -10.32 12.48
N MET A 144 -11.92 -10.67 11.19
CA MET A 144 -12.74 -9.95 10.21
C MET A 144 -14.24 -10.24 10.38
N SER A 145 -14.61 -11.40 10.94
CA SER A 145 -16.02 -11.79 11.15
C SER A 145 -16.58 -11.47 12.54
N ALA A 146 -15.75 -11.27 13.58
CA ALA A 146 -16.22 -10.98 14.92
C ALA A 146 -16.49 -9.49 15.16
N ASN A 147 -15.44 -8.65 15.12
CA ASN A 147 -15.56 -7.18 15.22
C ASN A 147 -14.24 -6.51 14.77
N PRO A 148 -14.17 -6.02 13.51
CA PRO A 148 -12.95 -5.41 12.98
C PRO A 148 -12.44 -4.23 13.82
N TRP A 149 -13.35 -3.45 14.42
CA TRP A 149 -12.99 -2.28 15.23
C TRP A 149 -12.31 -2.64 16.53
N VAL A 150 -12.74 -3.72 17.18
CA VAL A 150 -12.12 -4.17 18.43
C VAL A 150 -10.70 -4.65 18.16
N VAL A 151 -10.49 -5.38 17.06
CA VAL A 151 -9.14 -5.89 16.75
C VAL A 151 -8.21 -4.78 16.30
N LEU A 152 -8.68 -3.86 15.47
CA LEU A 152 -7.91 -2.67 15.09
C LEU A 152 -7.62 -1.78 16.30
N GLY A 153 -8.59 -1.59 17.20
CA GLY A 153 -8.41 -0.81 18.42
C GLY A 153 -7.44 -1.47 19.40
N VAL A 154 -7.57 -2.77 19.65
CA VAL A 154 -6.70 -3.53 20.56
C VAL A 154 -5.29 -3.64 19.99
N SER A 155 -5.12 -3.88 18.69
CA SER A 155 -3.78 -3.93 18.09
C SER A 155 -3.11 -2.56 18.08
N LEU A 156 -3.88 -1.48 17.86
CA LEU A 156 -3.37 -0.12 17.91
C LEU A 156 -2.97 0.29 19.33
N VAL A 157 -3.87 0.15 20.30
CA VAL A 157 -3.60 0.49 21.71
C VAL A 157 -2.50 -0.40 22.28
N GLY A 158 -2.52 -1.70 21.94
CA GLY A 158 -1.48 -2.65 22.31
C GLY A 158 -0.11 -2.27 21.72
N SER A 159 -0.07 -1.88 20.44
CA SER A 159 1.16 -1.42 19.78
C SER A 159 1.71 -0.15 20.43
N ILE A 160 0.86 0.85 20.70
CA ILE A 160 1.27 2.09 21.39
C ILE A 160 1.76 1.80 22.81
N GLY A 161 1.01 1.00 23.58
CA GLY A 161 1.35 0.67 24.96
C GLY A 161 2.66 -0.12 25.07
N THR A 162 2.87 -1.10 24.20
CA THR A 162 4.11 -1.88 24.16
C THR A 162 5.30 -1.06 23.64
N MET A 163 5.08 -0.18 22.66
CA MET A 163 6.09 0.79 22.22
C MET A 163 6.49 1.74 23.35
N MET A 164 5.54 2.35 24.04
CA MET A 164 5.81 3.20 25.20
C MET A 164 6.55 2.41 26.28
N GLY A 165 6.11 1.18 26.57
CA GLY A 165 6.79 0.26 27.48
C GLY A 165 8.26 0.04 27.09
N ALA A 166 8.55 -0.25 25.82
CA ALA A 166 9.92 -0.44 25.34
C ALA A 166 10.77 0.84 25.40
N MET A 167 10.16 2.03 25.20
CA MET A 167 10.84 3.32 25.25
C MET A 167 11.16 3.78 26.68
N TYR A 168 10.26 3.55 27.63
CA TYR A 168 10.42 3.98 29.02
C TYR A 168 11.14 2.95 29.90
N THR A 169 11.27 1.70 29.44
CA THR A 169 12.01 0.67 30.18
C THR A 169 13.53 0.91 30.07
N PRO A 170 14.25 1.03 31.20
CA PRO A 170 15.70 1.14 31.20
C PRO A 170 16.37 -0.04 30.47
N PRO A 171 17.47 0.19 29.73
CA PRO A 171 18.17 -0.88 29.02
C PRO A 171 18.73 -1.98 29.95
N GLU A 172 18.91 -1.66 31.24
CA GLU A 172 19.31 -2.59 32.31
C GLU A 172 18.32 -3.75 32.49
N ASN A 173 17.03 -3.50 32.31
CA ASN A 173 16.01 -4.54 32.39
C ASN A 173 15.75 -5.16 31.01
N THR A 174 16.73 -5.94 30.56
CA THR A 174 16.76 -6.51 29.21
C THR A 174 15.55 -7.42 28.95
N VAL A 175 15.12 -8.22 29.93
CA VAL A 175 13.99 -9.17 29.76
C VAL A 175 12.68 -8.41 29.52
N LEU A 176 12.38 -7.43 30.37
CA LEU A 176 11.14 -6.66 30.28
C LEU A 176 11.11 -5.82 29.00
N LYS A 177 12.26 -5.28 28.59
CA LYS A 177 12.38 -4.54 27.34
C LYS A 177 12.13 -5.40 26.11
N HIS A 178 12.71 -6.61 26.07
CA HIS A 178 12.44 -7.56 24.99
C HIS A 178 11.01 -8.06 25.01
N ALA A 179 10.38 -8.21 26.17
CA ALA A 179 8.97 -8.58 26.27
C ALA A 179 8.07 -7.50 25.64
N PHE A 180 8.35 -6.21 25.89
CA PHE A 180 7.65 -5.12 25.23
C PHE A 180 7.93 -5.06 23.73
N TRP A 181 9.18 -5.25 23.32
CA TRP A 181 9.53 -5.32 21.90
C TRP A 181 8.83 -6.48 21.17
N LEU A 182 8.76 -7.66 21.79
CA LEU A 182 8.00 -8.81 21.28
C LEU A 182 6.50 -8.52 21.23
N GLY A 183 5.96 -7.88 22.27
CA GLY A 183 4.56 -7.47 22.32
C GLY A 183 4.20 -6.48 21.21
N PHE A 184 5.09 -5.52 20.94
CA PHE A 184 4.97 -4.59 19.82
C PHE A 184 4.94 -5.34 18.49
N ASN A 185 5.93 -6.21 18.23
CA ASN A 185 6.01 -7.03 17.04
C ASN A 185 4.75 -7.92 16.85
N ALA A 186 4.21 -8.48 17.92
CA ALA A 186 2.97 -9.27 17.88
C ALA A 186 1.75 -8.42 17.49
N CYS A 187 1.64 -7.19 17.99
CA CYS A 187 0.57 -6.26 17.61
C CYS A 187 0.69 -5.83 16.13
N GLN A 188 1.91 -5.58 15.65
CA GLN A 188 2.18 -5.30 14.24
C GLN A 188 1.81 -6.50 13.37
N ALA A 189 2.18 -7.72 13.80
CA ALA A 189 1.84 -8.96 13.09
C ALA A 189 0.33 -9.18 12.98
N ALA A 190 -0.43 -8.91 14.04
CA ALA A 190 -1.89 -8.99 14.03
C ALA A 190 -2.48 -8.00 13.02
N THR A 191 -1.98 -6.76 13.01
CA THR A 191 -2.43 -5.69 12.10
C THR A 191 -2.08 -5.99 10.64
N LEU A 192 -0.92 -6.60 10.38
CA LEU A 192 -0.46 -6.98 9.04
C LEU A 192 -1.03 -8.31 8.55
N SER A 193 -1.61 -9.13 9.44
CA SER A 193 -2.13 -10.46 9.08
C SER A 193 -3.14 -10.45 7.91
N PRO A 194 -4.02 -9.45 7.73
CA PRO A 194 -4.93 -9.42 6.58
C PRO A 194 -4.21 -9.18 5.24
N LEU A 195 -2.99 -8.64 5.23
CA LEU A 195 -2.25 -8.46 3.97
C LEU A 195 -1.92 -9.80 3.29
N TRP A 196 -1.91 -10.90 4.04
CA TRP A 196 -1.74 -12.25 3.50
C TRP A 196 -2.92 -12.73 2.63
N PHE A 197 -4.03 -11.99 2.57
CA PHE A 197 -5.07 -12.21 1.55
C PHE A 197 -4.60 -11.80 0.14
N PHE A 198 -3.60 -10.92 0.02
CA PHE A 198 -2.99 -10.61 -1.26
C PHE A 198 -2.08 -11.76 -1.73
N SER A 199 -1.86 -11.86 -3.04
CA SER A 199 -0.99 -12.91 -3.59
C SER A 199 0.43 -12.81 -3.01
N PRO A 200 1.08 -13.94 -2.63
CA PRO A 200 2.44 -13.93 -2.10
C PRO A 200 3.46 -13.26 -3.03
N ALA A 201 3.21 -13.27 -4.34
CA ALA A 201 4.05 -12.61 -5.34
C ALA A 201 4.01 -11.08 -5.24
N ILE A 202 2.91 -10.47 -4.81
CA ILE A 202 2.83 -9.02 -4.58
C ILE A 202 3.59 -8.66 -3.31
N LEU A 203 3.37 -9.43 -2.24
CA LEU A 203 4.02 -9.21 -0.95
C LEU A 203 5.54 -9.34 -1.05
N SER A 204 6.05 -10.36 -1.75
CA SER A 204 7.50 -10.53 -1.93
C SER A 204 8.14 -9.42 -2.77
N ARG A 205 7.47 -8.95 -3.82
CA ARG A 205 7.94 -7.80 -4.62
C ARG A 205 7.94 -6.52 -3.80
N ALA A 206 6.87 -6.25 -3.07
CA ALA A 206 6.78 -5.08 -2.20
C ALA A 206 7.88 -5.12 -1.12
N ALA A 207 8.13 -6.27 -0.50
CA ALA A 207 9.21 -6.44 0.48
C ALA A 207 10.59 -6.14 -0.13
N LEU A 208 10.87 -6.67 -1.33
CA LEU A 208 12.13 -6.39 -2.04
C LEU A 208 12.28 -4.89 -2.37
N TYR A 209 11.20 -4.24 -2.80
CA TYR A 209 11.20 -2.80 -3.07
C TYR A 209 11.41 -1.99 -1.79
N THR A 210 10.77 -2.36 -0.67
CA THR A 210 11.01 -1.74 0.63
C THR A 210 12.47 -1.87 1.05
N CYS A 211 13.07 -3.06 0.94
CA CYS A 211 14.48 -3.25 1.27
C CYS A 211 15.40 -2.36 0.41
N GLY A 212 15.11 -2.22 -0.87
CA GLY A 212 15.87 -1.33 -1.77
C GLY A 212 15.72 0.15 -1.41
N VAL A 213 14.49 0.60 -1.15
CA VAL A 213 14.20 2.00 -0.77
C VAL A 213 14.83 2.30 0.60
N VAL A 214 14.52 1.52 1.63
CA VAL A 214 15.03 1.75 2.98
C VAL A 214 16.55 1.63 3.01
N GLY A 215 17.13 0.63 2.36
CA GLY A 215 18.58 0.46 2.31
C GLY A 215 19.30 1.61 1.62
N SER A 216 18.77 2.11 0.49
CA SER A 216 19.37 3.26 -0.22
C SER A 216 19.20 4.56 0.56
N LEU A 217 18.03 4.81 1.17
CA LEU A 217 17.79 5.99 2.00
C LEU A 217 18.63 5.97 3.28
N SER A 218 18.78 4.80 3.91
CA SER A 218 19.64 4.61 5.08
C SER A 218 21.11 4.85 4.72
N TYR A 219 21.57 4.40 3.55
CA TYR A 219 22.90 4.70 3.07
C TYR A 219 23.12 6.22 2.94
N VAL A 220 22.19 6.94 2.31
CA VAL A 220 22.25 8.41 2.18
C VAL A 220 22.19 9.10 3.54
N GLY A 221 21.32 8.65 4.45
CA GLY A 221 21.25 9.15 5.83
C GLY A 221 22.56 8.93 6.59
N ALA A 222 23.23 7.79 6.34
CA ALA A 222 24.51 7.40 6.93
C ALA A 222 25.74 8.09 6.29
N THR A 223 25.61 8.75 5.13
CA THR A 223 26.71 9.52 4.50
C THR A 223 26.51 11.04 4.49
N ALA A 224 25.28 11.55 4.64
CA ALA A 224 25.00 12.99 4.64
C ALA A 224 25.77 13.75 5.74
N LYS A 225 25.87 15.09 5.71
CA LYS A 225 26.44 15.83 6.84
C LYS A 225 25.64 15.58 8.13
N SER A 226 26.29 15.67 9.29
CA SER A 226 25.55 15.60 10.55
C SER A 226 24.53 16.73 10.63
N ASP A 227 23.37 16.45 11.24
CA ASP A 227 22.29 17.40 11.51
C ASP A 227 21.43 17.84 10.31
N THR A 228 21.81 17.50 9.07
CA THR A 228 21.05 17.90 7.86
C THR A 228 19.61 17.42 7.84
N TYR A 229 19.37 16.14 8.18
CA TYR A 229 18.02 15.56 8.20
C TYR A 229 17.36 15.69 9.57
N LEU A 230 18.10 16.04 10.63
CA LEU A 230 17.50 16.24 11.96
C LEU A 230 16.51 17.42 11.99
N TYR A 231 16.73 18.44 11.15
CA TYR A 231 15.77 19.55 10.98
C TYR A 231 14.45 19.12 10.33
N LEU A 232 14.43 17.98 9.62
CA LEU A 232 13.22 17.48 8.97
C LEU A 232 12.17 16.97 9.96
N GLY A 233 12.48 16.78 11.24
CA GLY A 233 11.52 16.24 12.21
C GLY A 233 10.19 17.00 12.25
N GLY A 234 10.23 18.34 12.26
CA GLY A 234 9.02 19.18 12.26
C GLY A 234 8.16 19.02 10.99
N PRO A 235 8.72 19.27 9.79
CA PRO A 235 8.03 19.04 8.52
C PRO A 235 7.53 17.60 8.33
N LEU A 236 8.30 16.60 8.77
CA LEU A 236 7.92 15.19 8.66
C LEU A 236 6.70 14.87 9.51
N LEU A 237 6.64 15.34 10.76
CA LEU A 237 5.46 15.17 11.61
C LEU A 237 4.22 15.83 10.99
N ALA A 238 4.35 17.03 10.43
CA ALA A 238 3.26 17.68 9.69
C ALA A 238 2.83 16.86 8.45
N GLY A 239 3.78 16.25 7.75
CA GLY A 239 3.48 15.32 6.67
C GLY A 239 2.68 14.10 7.13
N VAL A 240 3.04 13.48 8.27
CA VAL A 240 2.31 12.34 8.84
C VAL A 240 0.88 12.72 9.19
N THR A 241 0.65 13.90 9.79
CA THR A 241 -0.71 14.29 10.14
C THR A 241 -1.58 14.45 8.90
N VAL A 242 -1.07 15.05 7.83
CA VAL A 242 -1.78 15.14 6.54
C VAL A 242 -2.08 13.74 5.98
N VAL A 243 -1.10 12.83 6.02
CA VAL A 243 -1.27 11.46 5.52
C VAL A 243 -2.27 10.66 6.37
N ALA A 244 -2.22 10.81 7.70
CA ALA A 244 -3.13 10.16 8.64
C ALA A 244 -4.56 10.65 8.44
N LEU A 245 -4.77 11.97 8.38
CA LEU A 245 -6.08 12.57 8.09
C LEU A 245 -6.61 12.13 6.73
N SER A 246 -5.75 12.09 5.71
CA SER A 246 -6.13 11.60 4.37
C SER A 246 -6.51 10.12 4.37
N SER A 247 -5.90 9.30 5.24
CA SER A 247 -6.21 7.88 5.38
C SER A 247 -7.53 7.64 6.12
N LEU A 248 -7.93 8.56 6.99
CA LEU A 248 -9.21 8.52 7.72
C LEU A 248 -10.37 9.19 6.96
N ALA A 249 -10.07 10.03 5.97
CA ALA A 249 -11.07 10.74 5.17
C ALA A 249 -12.14 9.81 4.55
N PRO A 250 -11.81 8.63 3.99
CA PRO A 250 -12.81 7.72 3.42
C PRO A 250 -13.79 7.12 4.44
N LEU A 251 -13.43 7.12 5.74
CA LEU A 251 -14.25 6.61 6.84
C LEU A 251 -15.20 7.67 7.40
N ALA A 252 -14.77 8.93 7.41
CA ALA A 252 -15.53 10.03 8.00
C ALA A 252 -16.43 10.76 6.98
N LEU A 253 -16.09 10.71 5.68
CA LEU A 253 -16.74 11.52 4.66
C LEU A 253 -17.32 10.64 3.55
N PRO A 254 -18.61 10.77 3.20
CA PRO A 254 -19.20 10.16 2.00
C PRO A 254 -18.76 10.95 0.75
N LEU A 255 -17.46 10.96 0.47
CA LEU A 255 -16.90 11.67 -0.67
C LEU A 255 -17.20 10.91 -1.97
N GLY A 256 -17.63 11.64 -2.99
CA GLY A 256 -17.78 11.09 -4.35
C GLY A 256 -16.43 10.59 -4.91
N MET A 257 -16.50 9.77 -5.96
CA MET A 257 -15.38 9.03 -6.59
C MET A 257 -14.09 9.84 -6.82
N ARG A 258 -14.16 11.16 -7.05
CA ARG A 258 -13.00 12.03 -7.32
C ARG A 258 -12.26 12.49 -6.06
N GLY A 259 -12.97 12.77 -4.96
CA GLY A 259 -12.35 13.15 -3.69
C GLY A 259 -11.62 11.98 -3.03
N LEU A 260 -12.17 10.78 -3.19
CA LEU A 260 -11.54 9.53 -2.74
C LEU A 260 -10.24 9.26 -3.50
N ALA A 261 -10.21 9.43 -4.82
CA ALA A 261 -8.99 9.18 -5.60
C ALA A 261 -7.81 10.11 -5.24
N ILE A 262 -8.09 11.39 -4.94
CA ILE A 262 -7.04 12.35 -4.56
C ILE A 262 -6.52 12.06 -3.15
N THR A 263 -7.43 11.80 -2.19
CA THR A 263 -7.05 11.45 -0.81
C THR A 263 -6.33 10.11 -0.73
N GLU A 264 -6.71 9.14 -1.56
CA GLU A 264 -6.02 7.86 -1.73
C GLU A 264 -4.63 8.05 -2.35
N ALA A 265 -4.49 8.84 -3.42
CA ALA A 265 -3.19 9.12 -4.01
C ALA A 265 -2.26 9.89 -3.06
N LEU A 266 -2.79 10.89 -2.35
CA LEU A 266 -2.02 11.69 -1.39
C LEU A 266 -1.57 10.85 -0.20
N SER A 267 -2.45 10.02 0.35
CA SER A 267 -2.08 9.09 1.41
C SER A 267 -1.05 8.07 0.92
N LEU A 268 -1.24 7.44 -0.25
CA LEU A 268 -0.32 6.43 -0.77
C LEU A 268 1.07 7.01 -1.13
N TYR A 269 1.11 7.96 -2.06
CA TYR A 269 2.37 8.49 -2.60
C TYR A 269 2.99 9.55 -1.69
N GLY A 270 2.17 10.43 -1.10
CA GLY A 270 2.64 11.40 -0.11
C GLY A 270 3.13 10.70 1.16
N GLY A 271 2.40 9.68 1.62
CA GLY A 271 2.86 8.82 2.71
C GLY A 271 4.21 8.17 2.39
N LEU A 272 4.37 7.56 1.21
CA LEU A 272 5.63 6.94 0.82
C LEU A 272 6.81 7.92 0.87
N ALA A 273 6.61 9.17 0.43
CA ALA A 273 7.63 10.21 0.53
C ALA A 273 7.93 10.61 1.98
N VAL A 274 6.90 10.75 2.81
CA VAL A 274 7.04 11.10 4.24
C VAL A 274 7.78 10.01 5.01
N PHE A 275 7.38 8.74 4.90
CA PHE A 275 8.09 7.63 5.56
C PHE A 275 9.48 7.40 5.00
N GLY A 276 9.69 7.65 3.69
CA GLY A 276 11.03 7.74 3.14
C GLY A 276 11.86 8.79 3.87
N GLY A 277 11.30 9.99 4.06
CA GLY A 277 11.90 11.05 4.86
C GLY A 277 12.23 10.65 6.30
N PHE A 278 11.34 9.92 6.98
CA PHE A 278 11.62 9.39 8.32
C PHE A 278 12.78 8.41 8.34
N VAL A 279 12.95 7.54 7.33
CA VAL A 279 14.14 6.67 7.25
C VAL A 279 15.44 7.48 7.26
N LEU A 280 15.50 8.62 6.55
CA LEU A 280 16.68 9.50 6.61
C LEU A 280 16.85 10.15 7.99
N TYR A 281 15.74 10.65 8.57
CA TYR A 281 15.73 11.27 9.90
C TYR A 281 16.17 10.29 10.98
N ASP A 282 15.58 9.10 11.03
CA ASP A 282 15.86 8.06 12.02
C ASP A 282 17.28 7.54 11.88
N THR A 283 17.78 7.37 10.65
CA THR A 283 19.19 7.01 10.43
C THR A 283 20.15 8.06 11.03
N GLN A 284 19.88 9.35 10.83
CA GLN A 284 20.71 10.40 11.42
C GLN A 284 20.55 10.50 12.93
N LYS A 285 19.33 10.34 13.43
CA LYS A 285 19.04 10.32 14.86
C LYS A 285 19.77 9.18 15.57
N ILE A 286 19.82 7.98 14.98
CA ILE A 286 20.60 6.85 15.49
C ILE A 286 22.09 7.22 15.62
N LEU A 287 22.65 7.87 14.59
CA LEU A 287 24.05 8.29 14.61
C LEU A 287 24.32 9.37 15.66
N LEU A 288 23.40 10.33 15.82
CA LEU A 288 23.49 11.35 16.85
C LEU A 288 23.44 10.73 18.25
N HIS A 289 22.49 9.82 18.50
CA HIS A 289 22.41 9.09 19.76
C HIS A 289 23.64 8.21 20.00
N ALA A 290 24.23 7.62 18.96
CA ALA A 290 25.49 6.89 19.11
C ALA A 290 26.64 7.81 19.58
N ARG A 291 26.74 9.04 19.05
CA ARG A 291 27.72 10.04 19.53
C ARG A 291 27.47 10.45 20.97
N MET A 292 26.21 10.72 21.32
CA MET A 292 25.83 11.07 22.68
C MET A 292 26.13 9.93 23.67
N ALA A 293 25.90 8.69 23.25
CA ALA A 293 26.21 7.51 24.04
C ALA A 293 27.73 7.34 24.23
N GLN A 294 28.51 7.57 23.17
CA GLN A 294 29.97 7.57 23.24
C GLN A 294 30.51 8.68 24.17
N ALA A 295 29.85 9.84 24.18
CA ALA A 295 30.17 10.95 25.07
C ALA A 295 29.69 10.75 26.52
N GLY A 296 29.04 9.62 26.83
CA GLY A 296 28.49 9.32 28.16
C GLY A 296 27.27 10.16 28.55
N GLN A 297 26.65 10.86 27.59
CA GLN A 297 25.49 11.72 27.84
C GLN A 297 24.18 10.92 27.91
N ILE A 298 24.10 9.79 27.20
CA ILE A 298 22.94 8.90 27.19
C ILE A 298 23.40 7.43 27.26
N THR A 299 22.52 6.54 27.72
CA THR A 299 22.78 5.10 27.63
C THR A 299 22.43 4.57 26.25
N ALA A 300 23.31 3.77 25.65
CA ALA A 300 23.07 3.15 24.36
C ALA A 300 21.85 2.21 24.41
N ASP A 301 20.86 2.47 23.54
CA ASP A 301 19.62 1.71 23.49
C ASP A 301 19.16 1.41 22.05
N PRO A 302 19.76 0.40 21.40
CA PRO A 302 19.46 0.07 20.01
C PRO A 302 18.01 -0.39 19.78
N ILE A 303 17.37 -1.00 20.80
CA ILE A 303 15.99 -1.49 20.69
C ILE A 303 15.01 -0.32 20.54
N ARG A 304 15.21 0.74 21.32
CA ARG A 304 14.37 1.94 21.23
C ARG A 304 14.42 2.59 19.84
N GLU A 305 15.61 2.66 19.25
CA GLU A 305 15.75 3.20 17.90
C GLU A 305 15.21 2.26 16.82
N SER A 306 15.33 0.94 17.03
CA SER A 306 14.82 -0.05 16.08
C SER A 306 13.30 0.03 15.88
N ILE A 307 12.53 0.45 16.89
CA ILE A 307 11.06 0.54 16.78
C ILE A 307 10.63 1.62 15.79
N GLY A 308 11.30 2.79 15.78
CA GLY A 308 11.00 3.86 14.82
C GLY A 308 11.28 3.40 13.39
N LEU A 309 12.48 2.85 13.19
CA LEU A 309 12.89 2.32 11.90
C LEU A 309 11.97 1.18 11.42
N GLU A 310 11.55 0.29 12.32
CA GLU A 310 10.61 -0.79 12.01
C GLU A 310 9.25 -0.24 11.54
N LEU A 311 8.71 0.79 12.21
CA LEU A 311 7.47 1.44 11.82
C LEU A 311 7.57 2.07 10.44
N ASP A 312 8.67 2.75 10.12
CA ASP A 312 8.87 3.33 8.79
C ASP A 312 8.92 2.26 7.70
N MET A 313 9.65 1.16 7.95
CA MET A 313 9.74 0.03 7.03
C MET A 313 8.36 -0.61 6.79
N ILE A 314 7.57 -0.80 7.85
CA ILE A 314 6.20 -1.34 7.76
C ILE A 314 5.31 -0.37 6.96
N ASN A 315 5.38 0.93 7.24
CA ASN A 315 4.56 1.94 6.57
C ASN A 315 4.88 2.05 5.06
N ILE A 316 6.16 2.02 4.69
CA ILE A 316 6.60 1.95 3.30
C ILE A 316 6.11 0.67 2.63
N PHE A 317 6.26 -0.48 3.32
CA PHE A 317 5.83 -1.78 2.83
C PHE A 317 4.33 -1.84 2.53
N ILE A 318 3.48 -1.41 3.47
CA ILE A 318 2.01 -1.42 3.28
C ILE A 318 1.64 -0.60 2.04
N ARG A 319 2.22 0.59 1.86
CA ARG A 319 1.93 1.47 0.71
C ARG A 319 2.38 0.84 -0.60
N LEU A 320 3.56 0.21 -0.61
CA LEU A 320 4.02 -0.52 -1.79
C LEU A 320 3.08 -1.70 -2.10
N VAL A 321 2.67 -2.48 -1.10
CA VAL A 321 1.68 -3.56 -1.30
C VAL A 321 0.40 -3.02 -1.93
N GLN A 322 -0.14 -1.91 -1.42
CA GLN A 322 -1.34 -1.27 -1.95
C GLN A 322 -1.15 -0.81 -3.40
N ILE A 323 -0.05 -0.10 -3.71
CA ILE A 323 0.28 0.36 -5.06
C ILE A 323 0.36 -0.83 -6.04
N LEU A 324 1.08 -1.89 -5.67
CA LEU A 324 1.21 -3.09 -6.51
C LEU A 324 -0.12 -3.82 -6.68
N ALA A 325 -0.94 -3.89 -5.63
CA ALA A 325 -2.27 -4.51 -5.69
C ALA A 325 -3.20 -3.75 -6.65
N MET A 326 -3.22 -2.41 -6.60
CA MET A 326 -4.01 -1.56 -7.51
C MET A 326 -3.55 -1.71 -8.97
N GLN A 327 -2.23 -1.77 -9.20
CA GLN A 327 -1.68 -1.98 -10.55
C GLN A 327 -2.04 -3.36 -11.11
N ASN A 328 -2.07 -4.40 -10.28
CA ASN A 328 -2.43 -5.74 -10.70
C ASN A 328 -3.94 -5.88 -10.96
N GLY A 329 -4.78 -5.17 -10.20
CA GLY A 329 -6.23 -5.09 -10.42
C GLY A 329 -6.61 -4.40 -11.73
N ARG A 330 -5.84 -3.39 -12.17
CA ARG A 330 -6.04 -2.69 -13.45
C ARG A 330 -5.64 -3.49 -14.69
N LYS A 331 -4.87 -4.57 -14.53
CA LYS A 331 -4.41 -5.44 -15.63
C LYS A 331 -5.33 -6.65 -15.88
N LYS A 332 -6.33 -6.85 -15.04
CA LYS A 332 -7.41 -7.82 -15.23
C LYS A 332 -8.63 -7.11 -15.79
#